data_AF-A0A538FDC0-F1
#
_entry.id   AF-A0A538FDC0-F1
#
_cell.length_a   1.000
_cell.length_b   1.000
_cell.length_c   1.000
_cell.angle_alpha   90.00
_cell.angle_beta   90.00
_cell.angle_gamma   90.00
#
_symmetry.space_group_name_H-M   'P 1'
#
loop_
_entity.id
_entity.type
_entity.pdbx_description
1 polymer ?
#
loop_
_entity_poly.entity_id
_entity_poly.type
_entity_poly.pdbx_seq_one_letter_code
_entity_poly.pdbx_strand_id
1 'polypeptide(L)'
;MGLRAVGLGAVLALAALLLSGSASAKPPWVKDLASIDRGIDRALALGRIDAAEAADDRSAAAAAANVLPKLPSSRYRNLAAVVHQVAGFWKGYDSARGHALFGMLSFNTRWFASHWDVKAGTEVVDYSDGTWYHAFPGIGFQFHPLENFGKLNNFVTQKNTSRAEQLAQTLMDRSVVRAGGLAWEYYFRFGGGRPPWISGMAQAVAAQALSRAGTFLADPTLTAASQRVYKTIPLLTRSAQTGPWIRLYAFNNVTVLNAQLQTILSLQDYATQTGDQAAVKLASRLQAAAVGLLPRFDTGYWSLYSLGGDEAPLEYHKYVVRLLTTLTRRTQDPTFAGYAQRFGDDLREPPVVKQGPAPGAIYPWPQDGYRDYSRYVFWVSKRSAVRLQVVHAAKPVTVSRGWHSLAWSPGRIEPGVYTPTLRAVDVAGNATQTELTPVEVRRDTQAPKVSAALAGRRLYWRGSDDASPWLALRVVLRRPGAVRTLWLGRENFRGSALLAAPRGLWSATLVAADSSGNSTQVALGSFRASRG
;
A
#
# COMPACT_ATOMS: atom_id res chain seq x y z
N MET A 1 6.37 -10.54 32.58
CA MET A 1 6.86 -9.65 31.52
C MET A 1 5.83 -9.63 30.40
N GLY A 2 5.14 -8.50 30.27
CA GLY A 2 3.84 -8.39 29.61
C GLY A 2 3.88 -8.41 28.08
N LEU A 3 2.92 -9.11 27.50
CA LEU A 3 2.60 -9.13 26.07
C LEU A 3 2.23 -7.72 25.60
N ARG A 4 3.13 -7.08 24.85
CA ARG A 4 2.87 -5.82 24.15
C ARG A 4 1.93 -6.09 22.97
N ALA A 5 0.74 -5.50 23.01
CA ALA A 5 -0.16 -5.40 21.87
C ALA A 5 0.54 -4.56 20.78
N VAL A 6 0.85 -5.20 19.65
CA VAL A 6 1.43 -4.55 18.47
C VAL A 6 0.28 -3.88 17.70
N GLY A 7 0.20 -2.56 17.83
CA GLY A 7 -0.67 -1.69 17.04
C GLY A 7 -0.29 -1.78 15.56
N LEU A 8 -1.25 -2.24 14.77
CA LEU A 8 -1.09 -2.58 13.37
C LEU A 8 -1.76 -1.50 12.53
N GLY A 9 -1.08 -0.36 12.40
CA GLY A 9 -1.48 0.69 11.48
C GLY A 9 -1.46 0.13 10.06
N ALA A 10 -2.64 -0.09 9.48
CA ALA A 10 -2.79 -0.26 8.05
C ALA A 10 -2.36 1.06 7.39
N VAL A 11 -1.11 1.11 6.91
CA VAL A 11 -0.63 2.17 6.02
C VAL A 11 -1.31 1.95 4.67
N LEU A 12 -2.54 2.44 4.54
CA LEU A 12 -3.08 2.83 3.25
C LEU A 12 -2.50 4.21 2.95
N ALA A 13 -1.62 4.26 1.95
CA ALA A 13 -1.13 5.49 1.38
C ALA A 13 -2.33 6.33 0.89
N LEU A 14 -2.67 7.38 1.62
CA LEU A 14 -3.63 8.38 1.17
C LEU A 14 -2.86 9.44 0.37
N ALA A 15 -3.14 9.52 -0.92
CA ALA A 15 -2.77 10.67 -1.72
C ALA A 15 -3.44 11.91 -1.13
N ALA A 16 -2.65 12.75 -0.47
CA ALA A 16 -3.07 14.08 -0.03
C ALA A 16 -3.27 14.94 -1.29
N LEU A 17 -4.52 15.17 -1.67
CA LEU A 17 -4.86 16.27 -2.56
C LEU A 17 -4.62 17.58 -1.81
N LEU A 18 -3.46 18.18 -2.08
CA LEU A 18 -3.10 19.53 -1.67
C LEU A 18 -4.07 20.51 -2.36
N LEU A 19 -5.00 21.07 -1.60
CA LEU A 19 -5.70 22.29 -2.00
C LEU A 19 -4.81 23.48 -1.64
N SER A 20 -3.95 23.88 -2.58
CA SER A 20 -3.34 25.22 -2.56
C SER A 20 -4.38 26.23 -3.06
N GLY A 21 -4.88 27.06 -2.15
CA GLY A 21 -5.84 28.11 -2.44
C GLY A 21 -5.57 29.34 -1.57
N SER A 22 -5.52 30.48 -2.24
CA SER A 22 -5.14 31.83 -1.84
C SER A 22 -5.89 32.41 -0.63
N ALA A 23 -5.31 33.45 -0.03
CA ALA A 23 -5.77 34.14 1.18
C ALA A 23 -7.15 34.82 1.07
N SER A 24 -7.75 34.99 2.27
CA SER A 24 -8.98 35.73 2.60
C SER A 24 -10.32 34.99 2.45
N ALA A 25 -10.46 33.89 3.19
CA ALA A 25 -11.73 33.44 3.75
C ALA A 25 -11.53 33.20 5.25
N LYS A 26 -12.52 33.50 6.10
CA LYS A 26 -12.51 33.08 7.52
C LYS A 26 -12.09 31.61 7.58
N PRO A 27 -11.20 31.21 8.51
CA PRO A 27 -10.70 29.85 8.51
C PRO A 27 -11.89 28.89 8.65
N PRO A 28 -11.89 27.76 7.90
CA PRO A 28 -13.09 26.96 7.61
C PRO A 28 -13.85 26.50 8.86
N TRP A 29 -13.13 26.31 9.98
CA TRP A 29 -13.68 25.87 11.25
C TRP A 29 -14.74 26.80 11.85
N VAL A 30 -14.78 28.11 11.52
CA VAL A 30 -15.85 29.01 12.02
C VAL A 30 -17.22 28.61 11.45
N LYS A 31 -17.28 28.24 10.17
CA LYS A 31 -18.53 27.75 9.54
C LYS A 31 -18.90 26.37 10.07
N ASP A 32 -17.90 25.54 10.35
CA ASP A 32 -18.10 24.23 10.94
C ASP A 32 -18.70 24.36 12.35
N LEU A 33 -18.15 25.23 13.22
CA LEU A 33 -18.72 25.50 14.55
C LEU A 33 -20.17 26.00 14.49
N ALA A 34 -20.48 26.93 13.58
CA ALA A 34 -21.86 27.39 13.41
C ALA A 34 -22.80 26.25 12.94
N SER A 35 -22.27 25.28 12.19
CA SER A 35 -23.03 24.09 11.79
C SER A 35 -23.21 23.13 12.96
N ILE A 36 -22.21 23.00 13.84
CA ILE A 36 -22.27 22.24 15.09
C ILE A 36 -23.37 22.82 15.99
N ASP A 37 -23.36 24.12 16.27
CA ASP A 37 -24.37 24.78 17.12
C ASP A 37 -25.79 24.57 16.56
N ARG A 38 -25.96 24.77 15.25
CA ARG A 38 -27.23 24.48 14.56
C ARG A 38 -27.66 23.02 14.72
N GLY A 39 -26.70 22.10 14.68
CA GLY A 39 -26.95 20.67 14.87
C GLY A 39 -27.41 20.35 16.28
N ILE A 40 -26.78 20.95 17.29
CA ILE A 40 -27.15 20.81 18.71
C ILE A 40 -28.56 21.36 18.93
N ASP A 41 -28.85 22.58 18.46
CA ASP A 41 -30.18 23.19 18.58
C ASP A 41 -31.26 22.33 17.92
N ARG A 42 -30.95 21.78 16.74
CA ARG A 42 -31.84 20.85 16.03
C ARG A 42 -32.08 19.57 16.82
N ALA A 43 -31.05 18.96 17.38
CA ALA A 43 -31.18 17.72 18.13
C ALA A 43 -32.00 17.93 19.41
N LEU A 44 -31.78 19.04 20.12
CA LEU A 44 -32.55 19.44 21.30
C LEU A 44 -34.02 19.69 20.95
N ALA A 45 -34.29 20.46 19.88
CA ALA A 45 -35.65 20.74 19.43
C ALA A 45 -36.41 19.49 18.97
N LEU A 46 -35.68 18.45 18.52
CA LEU A 46 -36.25 17.16 18.14
C LEU A 46 -36.33 16.16 19.32
N GLY A 47 -35.93 16.56 20.53
CA GLY A 47 -35.90 15.68 21.70
C GLY A 47 -34.94 14.49 21.57
N ARG A 48 -33.90 14.62 20.72
CA ARG A 48 -32.89 13.56 20.51
C ARG A 48 -31.73 13.64 21.49
N ILE A 49 -31.57 14.80 22.10
CA ILE A 49 -30.69 15.06 23.24
C ILE A 49 -31.46 15.92 24.25
N ASP A 50 -31.06 15.86 25.51
CA ASP A 50 -31.58 16.74 26.55
C ASP A 50 -30.77 18.05 26.67
N ALA A 51 -31.18 18.91 27.61
CA ALA A 51 -30.55 20.21 27.83
C ALA A 51 -29.12 20.10 28.42
N ALA A 52 -28.83 19.05 29.19
CA ALA A 52 -27.51 18.83 29.77
C ALA A 52 -26.54 18.34 28.69
N GLU A 53 -26.94 17.36 27.90
CA GLU A 53 -26.18 16.87 26.73
C GLU A 53 -25.89 18.02 25.76
N ALA A 54 -26.89 18.86 25.46
CA ALA A 54 -26.70 20.03 24.60
C ALA A 54 -25.74 21.07 25.21
N ALA A 55 -25.66 21.18 26.53
CA ALA A 55 -24.71 22.08 27.20
C ALA A 55 -23.28 21.53 27.12
N ASP A 56 -23.10 20.22 27.34
CA ASP A 56 -21.82 19.53 27.23
C ASP A 56 -21.26 19.57 25.80
N ASP A 57 -22.10 19.31 24.80
CA ASP A 57 -21.72 19.39 23.39
C ASP A 57 -21.28 20.81 22.99
N ARG A 58 -21.99 21.85 23.47
CA ARG A 58 -21.60 23.26 23.26
C ARG A 58 -20.30 23.58 23.98
N SER A 59 -20.08 23.04 25.17
CA SER A 59 -18.83 23.22 25.92
C SER A 59 -17.63 22.64 25.16
N ALA A 60 -17.78 21.44 24.59
CA ALA A 60 -16.77 20.83 23.73
C ALA A 60 -16.46 21.68 22.48
N ALA A 61 -17.49 22.20 21.82
CA ALA A 61 -17.33 23.08 20.66
C ALA A 61 -16.65 24.42 21.01
N ALA A 62 -17.05 25.05 22.13
CA ALA A 62 -16.46 26.28 22.62
C ALA A 62 -14.99 26.10 23.03
N ALA A 63 -14.65 24.98 23.67
CA ALA A 63 -13.27 24.65 24.00
C ALA A 63 -12.40 24.54 22.73
N ALA A 64 -12.90 23.86 21.69
CA ALA A 64 -12.21 23.78 20.41
C ALA A 64 -12.03 25.16 19.76
N ALA A 65 -13.07 26.00 19.79
CA ALA A 65 -13.03 27.37 19.27
C ALA A 65 -11.97 28.24 19.98
N ASN A 66 -11.79 28.05 21.29
CA ASN A 66 -10.81 28.77 22.09
C ASN A 66 -9.36 28.32 21.87
N VAL A 67 -9.17 27.05 21.49
CA VAL A 67 -7.84 26.44 21.29
C VAL A 67 -7.36 26.62 19.86
N LEU A 68 -8.23 26.42 18.86
CA LEU A 68 -7.90 26.40 17.43
C LEU A 68 -7.05 27.59 16.96
N PRO A 69 -7.40 28.86 17.25
CA PRO A 69 -6.63 30.02 16.77
C PRO A 69 -5.19 30.08 17.30
N LYS A 70 -4.89 29.35 18.39
CA LYS A 70 -3.60 29.35 19.08
C LYS A 70 -2.69 28.22 18.62
N LEU A 71 -3.21 27.26 17.85
CA LEU A 71 -2.45 26.08 17.44
C LEU A 71 -1.62 26.36 16.17
N PRO A 72 -0.34 25.96 16.15
CA PRO A 72 0.46 26.00 14.93
C PRO A 72 0.32 24.69 14.11
N SER A 73 0.62 24.80 12.81
CA SER A 73 1.05 23.67 11.97
C SER A 73 0.14 22.42 12.00
N SER A 74 0.70 21.24 12.31
CA SER A 74 -0.02 19.95 12.31
C SER A 74 -1.09 19.87 13.39
N ARG A 75 -0.88 20.50 14.56
CA ARG A 75 -1.86 20.56 15.65
C ARG A 75 -3.15 21.24 15.18
N TYR A 76 -3.00 22.40 14.53
CA TYR A 76 -4.13 23.11 13.92
C TYR A 76 -4.85 22.26 12.88
N ARG A 77 -4.11 21.68 11.92
CA ARG A 77 -4.71 20.88 10.84
C ARG A 77 -5.52 19.69 11.37
N ASN A 78 -4.99 18.96 12.34
CA ASN A 78 -5.69 17.82 12.92
C ASN A 78 -6.94 18.24 13.70
N LEU A 79 -6.84 19.24 14.60
CA LEU A 79 -8.01 19.68 15.36
C LEU A 79 -9.09 20.28 14.45
N ALA A 80 -8.70 21.10 13.47
CA ALA A 80 -9.65 21.68 12.51
C ALA A 80 -10.35 20.60 11.68
N ALA A 81 -9.65 19.52 11.30
CA ALA A 81 -10.26 18.38 10.62
C ALA A 81 -11.26 17.64 11.52
N VAL A 82 -10.97 17.48 12.81
CA VAL A 82 -11.92 16.89 13.78
C VAL A 82 -13.16 17.77 13.91
N VAL A 83 -13.01 19.10 14.03
CA VAL A 83 -14.16 20.04 14.04
C VAL A 83 -14.98 19.90 12.77
N HIS A 84 -14.34 19.87 11.60
CA HIS A 84 -15.01 19.70 10.32
C HIS A 84 -15.77 18.36 10.24
N GLN A 85 -15.20 17.27 10.76
CA GLN A 85 -15.89 15.99 10.83
C GLN A 85 -17.13 16.07 11.71
N VAL A 86 -17.02 16.61 12.93
CA VAL A 86 -18.16 16.76 13.85
C VAL A 86 -19.25 17.60 13.20
N ALA A 87 -18.90 18.73 12.57
CA ALA A 87 -19.83 19.57 11.82
C ALA A 87 -20.54 18.83 10.67
N GLY A 88 -19.84 17.90 10.00
CA GLY A 88 -20.42 17.05 8.95
C GLY A 88 -21.62 16.21 9.41
N PHE A 89 -21.78 16.00 10.72
CA PHE A 89 -22.86 15.23 11.34
C PHE A 89 -24.02 16.08 11.86
N TRP A 90 -24.05 17.39 11.63
CA TRP A 90 -25.02 18.31 12.25
C TRP A 90 -26.51 17.91 12.12
N LYS A 91 -26.90 17.14 11.09
CA LYS A 91 -28.30 16.65 10.93
C LYS A 91 -28.62 15.40 11.75
N GLY A 92 -27.60 14.71 12.21
CA GLY A 92 -27.65 13.35 12.74
C GLY A 92 -27.29 13.23 14.21
N TYR A 93 -27.11 14.33 14.95
CA TYR A 93 -26.88 14.26 16.39
C TYR A 93 -28.09 13.64 17.11
N ASP A 94 -27.76 12.78 18.05
CA ASP A 94 -28.56 12.10 19.05
C ASP A 94 -27.63 11.80 20.23
N SER A 95 -28.16 11.39 21.38
CA SER A 95 -27.36 11.11 22.59
C SER A 95 -26.12 10.25 22.30
N ALA A 96 -26.30 9.12 21.61
CA ALA A 96 -25.21 8.18 21.34
C ALA A 96 -24.10 8.75 20.43
N ARG A 97 -24.49 9.47 19.37
CA ARG A 97 -23.53 10.14 18.49
C ARG A 97 -22.92 11.36 19.15
N GLY A 98 -23.63 12.03 20.05
CA GLY A 98 -23.14 13.13 20.88
C GLY A 98 -21.94 12.68 21.70
N HIS A 99 -22.12 11.63 22.50
CA HIS A 99 -21.05 11.02 23.31
C HIS A 99 -19.83 10.61 22.47
N ALA A 100 -20.03 10.08 21.27
CA ALA A 100 -18.92 9.68 20.42
C ALA A 100 -18.19 10.88 19.77
N LEU A 101 -18.93 11.81 19.18
CA LEU A 101 -18.37 12.92 18.38
C LEU A 101 -17.80 14.03 19.26
N PHE A 102 -18.53 14.47 20.29
CA PHE A 102 -18.10 15.54 21.17
C PHE A 102 -17.12 15.07 22.26
N GLY A 103 -17.20 13.79 22.67
CA GLY A 103 -16.14 13.15 23.45
C GLY A 103 -14.82 13.12 22.68
N MET A 104 -14.86 12.68 21.41
CA MET A 104 -13.69 12.72 20.52
C MET A 104 -13.17 14.13 20.28
N LEU A 105 -14.04 15.11 20.08
CA LEU A 105 -13.65 16.53 19.93
C LEU A 105 -12.96 17.05 21.19
N SER A 106 -13.52 16.76 22.36
CA SER A 106 -12.97 17.16 23.65
C SER A 106 -11.59 16.56 23.89
N PHE A 107 -11.42 15.26 23.61
CA PHE A 107 -10.13 14.58 23.71
C PHE A 107 -9.08 15.21 22.79
N ASN A 108 -9.41 15.39 21.50
CA ASN A 108 -8.49 16.02 20.55
C ASN A 108 -8.13 17.45 20.94
N THR A 109 -9.11 18.22 21.45
CA THR A 109 -8.90 19.59 21.91
C THR A 109 -7.91 19.63 23.07
N ARG A 110 -8.11 18.78 24.10
CA ARG A 110 -7.18 18.67 25.24
C ARG A 110 -5.80 18.20 24.81
N TRP A 111 -5.73 17.16 23.98
CA TRP A 111 -4.46 16.63 23.48
C TRP A 111 -3.68 17.69 22.73
N PHE A 112 -4.27 18.27 21.68
CA PHE A 112 -3.57 19.23 20.83
C PHE A 112 -3.38 20.59 21.50
N ALA A 113 -3.97 20.88 22.66
CA ALA A 113 -3.62 22.07 23.45
C ALA A 113 -2.22 21.95 24.09
N SER A 114 -1.76 20.74 24.40
CA SER A 114 -0.52 20.50 25.16
C SER A 114 0.48 19.55 24.48
N HIS A 115 0.07 18.82 23.45
CA HIS A 115 0.88 17.80 22.78
C HIS A 115 0.92 18.02 21.26
N TRP A 116 1.98 17.47 20.65
CA TRP A 116 2.15 17.43 19.20
C TRP A 116 1.43 16.21 18.58
N ASP A 117 1.43 16.10 17.25
CA ASP A 117 0.94 14.89 16.59
C ASP A 117 1.84 13.67 16.89
N VAL A 118 1.20 12.52 16.95
CA VAL A 118 1.86 11.21 17.17
C VAL A 118 1.93 10.44 15.87
N LYS A 119 2.74 9.39 15.86
CA LYS A 119 2.80 8.46 14.73
C LYS A 119 1.40 7.90 14.42
N ALA A 120 1.06 7.83 13.13
CA ALA A 120 -0.13 7.14 12.68
C ALA A 120 -0.19 5.71 13.24
N GLY A 121 -1.35 5.28 13.72
CA GLY A 121 -1.50 3.98 14.38
C GLY A 121 -1.26 4.00 15.89
N THR A 122 -0.86 5.12 16.47
CA THR A 122 -0.71 5.23 17.93
C THR A 122 -2.08 5.33 18.59
N GLU A 123 -2.30 4.46 19.58
CA GLU A 123 -3.50 4.46 20.43
C GLU A 123 -3.21 5.22 21.72
N VAL A 124 -4.13 6.07 22.16
CA VAL A 124 -4.05 6.80 23.43
C VAL A 124 -5.37 6.68 24.16
N VAL A 125 -5.30 6.45 25.48
CA VAL A 125 -6.46 6.39 26.35
C VAL A 125 -6.82 7.78 26.88
N ASP A 126 -8.11 8.09 26.88
CA ASP A 126 -8.66 9.15 27.71
C ASP A 126 -9.03 8.55 29.07
N TYR A 127 -8.32 8.93 30.12
CA TYR A 127 -8.56 8.36 31.45
C TYR A 127 -9.86 8.88 32.09
N SER A 128 -10.48 9.94 31.56
CA SER A 128 -11.75 10.43 32.11
C SER A 128 -12.90 9.44 31.90
N ASP A 129 -12.93 8.73 30.78
CA ASP A 129 -13.99 7.77 30.43
C ASP A 129 -13.45 6.38 30.01
N GLY A 130 -12.12 6.20 29.96
CA GLY A 130 -11.49 4.95 29.58
C GLY A 130 -11.47 4.68 28.07
N THR A 131 -12.00 5.58 27.23
CA THR A 131 -12.03 5.44 25.78
C THR A 131 -10.62 5.44 25.21
N TRP A 132 -10.34 4.54 24.27
CA TRP A 132 -9.12 4.55 23.48
C TRP A 132 -9.37 5.19 22.13
N TYR A 133 -8.55 6.17 21.78
CA TYR A 133 -8.57 6.84 20.49
C TYR A 133 -7.34 6.48 19.66
N HIS A 134 -7.55 6.36 18.35
CA HIS A 134 -6.54 5.96 17.39
C HIS A 134 -6.08 7.15 16.56
N ALA A 135 -4.77 7.40 16.46
CA ALA A 135 -4.22 8.50 15.68
C ALA A 135 -4.20 8.22 14.18
N PHE A 136 -4.85 9.09 13.40
CA PHE A 136 -4.84 9.08 11.95
C PHE A 136 -4.18 10.36 11.38
N PRO A 137 -3.36 10.26 10.32
CA PRO A 137 -2.77 11.42 9.69
C PRO A 137 -3.81 12.42 9.20
N GLY A 138 -3.70 13.67 9.65
CA GLY A 138 -4.49 14.80 9.14
C GLY A 138 -5.94 14.87 9.63
N ILE A 139 -6.39 13.90 10.43
CA ILE A 139 -7.71 13.89 11.06
C ILE A 139 -7.64 13.63 12.57
N GLY A 140 -6.47 13.72 13.18
CA GLY A 140 -6.29 13.57 14.62
C GLY A 140 -6.67 12.19 15.15
N PHE A 141 -7.12 12.15 16.40
CA PHE A 141 -7.49 10.95 17.12
C PHE A 141 -8.96 10.59 16.88
N GLN A 142 -9.22 9.36 16.47
CA GLN A 142 -10.55 8.90 16.09
C GLN A 142 -11.05 7.81 17.04
N PHE A 143 -12.35 7.83 17.36
CA PHE A 143 -12.99 6.73 18.06
C PHE A 143 -12.99 5.48 17.17
N HIS A 144 -12.48 4.37 17.69
CA HIS A 144 -12.29 3.13 16.93
C HIS A 144 -12.97 1.94 17.64
N PRO A 145 -14.21 1.58 17.27
CA PRO A 145 -14.99 0.53 17.93
C PRO A 145 -14.26 -0.80 18.11
N LEU A 146 -13.61 -1.32 17.06
CA LEU A 146 -12.93 -2.62 17.13
C LEU A 146 -11.83 -2.64 18.20
N GLU A 147 -11.11 -1.54 18.36
CA GLU A 147 -10.02 -1.44 19.34
C GLU A 147 -10.57 -1.37 20.76
N ASN A 148 -11.57 -0.53 20.99
CA ASN A 148 -12.18 -0.38 22.31
C ASN A 148 -12.79 -1.70 22.81
N PHE A 149 -13.51 -2.45 21.96
CA PHE A 149 -14.01 -3.77 22.36
C PHE A 149 -12.88 -4.81 22.54
N GLY A 150 -11.78 -4.67 21.80
CA GLY A 150 -10.56 -5.43 22.06
C GLY A 150 -9.98 -5.13 23.46
N LYS A 151 -9.94 -3.86 23.86
CA LYS A 151 -9.50 -3.45 25.21
C LYS A 151 -10.46 -3.96 26.29
N LEU A 152 -11.77 -3.90 26.07
CA LEU A 152 -12.76 -4.46 27.00
C LEU A 152 -12.54 -5.95 27.22
N ASN A 153 -12.37 -6.74 26.14
CA ASN A 153 -12.02 -8.15 26.24
C ASN A 153 -10.72 -8.39 27.03
N ASN A 154 -9.71 -7.53 26.85
CA ASN A 154 -8.46 -7.62 27.59
C ASN A 154 -8.66 -7.32 29.08
N PHE A 155 -9.43 -6.29 29.45
CA PHE A 155 -9.71 -5.97 30.85
C PHE A 155 -10.49 -7.08 31.54
N VAL A 156 -11.49 -7.67 30.87
CA VAL A 156 -12.20 -8.85 31.39
C VAL A 156 -11.24 -10.03 31.57
N THR A 157 -10.36 -10.30 30.59
CA THR A 157 -9.37 -11.39 30.68
C THR A 157 -8.39 -11.18 31.84
N GLN A 158 -8.00 -9.93 32.10
CA GLN A 158 -7.12 -9.53 33.20
C GLN A 158 -7.84 -9.44 34.54
N LYS A 159 -9.16 -9.67 34.57
CA LYS A 159 -10.03 -9.45 35.75
C LYS A 159 -9.93 -8.03 36.32
N ASN A 160 -9.74 -7.03 35.46
CA ASN A 160 -9.70 -5.64 35.86
C ASN A 160 -11.12 -5.05 35.87
N THR A 161 -11.83 -5.25 36.98
CA THR A 161 -13.24 -4.85 37.17
C THR A 161 -13.47 -3.37 36.88
N SER A 162 -12.72 -2.48 37.53
CA SER A 162 -12.91 -1.03 37.39
C SER A 162 -12.77 -0.54 35.95
N ARG A 163 -11.73 -0.99 35.22
CA ARG A 163 -11.56 -0.59 33.81
C ARG A 163 -12.56 -1.26 32.87
N ALA A 164 -12.98 -2.49 33.17
CA ALA A 164 -13.99 -3.18 32.37
C ALA A 164 -15.35 -2.48 32.51
N GLU A 165 -15.75 -2.12 33.73
CA GLU A 165 -17.00 -1.42 34.03
C GLU A 165 -17.02 -0.03 33.39
N GLN A 166 -15.99 0.79 33.63
CA GLN A 166 -15.89 2.13 33.06
C GLN A 166 -15.97 2.12 31.52
N LEU A 167 -15.20 1.24 30.87
CA LEU A 167 -15.18 1.17 29.40
C LEU A 167 -16.48 0.55 28.85
N ALA A 168 -17.08 -0.43 29.54
CA ALA A 168 -18.34 -1.02 29.10
C ALA A 168 -19.47 0.01 29.11
N GLN A 169 -19.61 0.79 30.19
CA GLN A 169 -20.61 1.86 30.29
C GLN A 169 -20.39 2.91 29.20
N THR A 170 -19.15 3.39 29.07
CA THR A 170 -18.74 4.39 28.07
C THR A 170 -19.04 3.92 26.63
N LEU A 171 -18.92 2.62 26.35
CA LEU A 171 -19.29 2.05 25.07
C LEU A 171 -20.81 1.95 24.92
N MET A 172 -21.55 1.56 25.96
CA MET A 172 -23.01 1.52 25.93
C MET A 172 -23.63 2.89 25.62
N ASP A 173 -23.07 3.96 26.19
CA ASP A 173 -23.49 5.34 25.93
C ASP A 173 -23.28 5.75 24.45
N ARG A 174 -22.38 5.06 23.72
CA ARG A 174 -22.09 5.30 22.29
C ARG A 174 -22.82 4.34 21.34
N SER A 175 -23.76 3.55 21.86
CA SER A 175 -24.47 2.55 21.06
C SER A 175 -25.61 3.16 20.25
N VAL A 176 -25.64 2.90 18.93
CA VAL A 176 -26.73 3.35 18.06
C VAL A 176 -27.66 2.21 17.71
N VAL A 177 -28.94 2.51 17.49
CA VAL A 177 -29.89 1.52 16.96
C VAL A 177 -29.75 1.42 15.44
N ARG A 178 -29.45 0.23 14.94
CA ARG A 178 -29.40 -0.07 13.50
C ARG A 178 -30.08 -1.40 13.20
N ALA A 179 -31.01 -1.40 12.24
CA ALA A 179 -31.75 -2.58 11.81
C ALA A 179 -32.35 -3.41 12.98
N GLY A 180 -32.89 -2.72 13.99
CA GLY A 180 -33.47 -3.35 15.18
C GLY A 180 -32.46 -3.90 16.20
N GLY A 181 -31.15 -3.79 15.93
CA GLY A 181 -30.05 -4.16 16.84
C GLY A 181 -29.27 -2.94 17.35
N LEU A 182 -28.20 -3.21 18.09
CA LEU A 182 -27.21 -2.21 18.53
C LEU A 182 -25.97 -2.27 17.63
N ALA A 183 -25.38 -1.11 17.36
CA ALA A 183 -24.14 -1.00 16.61
C ALA A 183 -23.23 0.13 17.12
N TRP A 184 -21.97 0.08 16.72
CA TRP A 184 -20.99 1.15 16.93
C TRP A 184 -20.44 1.62 15.59
N GLU A 185 -20.56 2.92 15.38
CA GLU A 185 -20.20 3.60 14.15
C GLU A 185 -18.75 4.11 14.17
N TYR A 186 -18.15 4.16 12.99
CA TYR A 186 -16.93 4.88 12.71
C TYR A 186 -17.30 6.20 12.05
N TYR A 187 -16.76 7.31 12.58
CA TYR A 187 -17.16 8.67 12.25
C TYR A 187 -16.21 9.39 11.27
N PHE A 188 -15.31 8.65 10.63
CA PHE A 188 -14.34 9.18 9.67
C PHE A 188 -14.42 8.50 8.30
N ARG A 189 -13.91 9.18 7.27
CA ARG A 189 -13.79 8.61 5.91
C ARG A 189 -12.65 7.60 5.88
N PHE A 190 -12.88 6.45 5.27
CA PHE A 190 -11.85 5.41 5.14
C PHE A 190 -12.11 4.54 3.92
N GLY A 191 -11.07 4.26 3.11
CA GLY A 191 -11.16 3.33 1.98
C GLY A 191 -12.29 3.61 0.98
N GLY A 192 -12.63 4.88 0.76
CA GLY A 192 -13.76 5.32 -0.09
C GLY A 192 -15.13 5.35 0.60
N GLY A 193 -15.26 4.81 1.82
CA GLY A 193 -16.47 4.83 2.63
C GLY A 193 -16.79 6.23 3.20
N ARG A 194 -18.08 6.58 3.20
CA ARG A 194 -18.58 7.78 3.87
C ARG A 194 -19.03 7.43 5.30
N PRO A 195 -18.66 8.22 6.32
CA PRO A 195 -19.16 8.02 7.65
C PRO A 195 -20.64 8.45 7.77
N PRO A 196 -21.41 7.89 8.72
CA PRO A 196 -21.00 6.82 9.61
C PRO A 196 -21.08 5.45 8.94
N TRP A 197 -20.08 4.61 9.16
CA TRP A 197 -20.07 3.22 8.72
C TRP A 197 -19.80 2.26 9.89
N ILE A 198 -20.16 0.99 9.72
CA ILE A 198 -19.92 -0.06 10.72
C ILE A 198 -19.07 -1.18 10.12
N SER A 199 -18.50 -2.02 10.98
CA SER A 199 -17.64 -3.14 10.60
C SER A 199 -18.20 -4.45 11.14
N GLY A 200 -18.33 -5.49 10.29
CA GLY A 200 -18.82 -6.79 10.72
C GLY A 200 -17.93 -7.45 11.77
N MET A 201 -16.60 -7.34 11.59
CA MET A 201 -15.63 -7.81 12.59
C MET A 201 -15.76 -7.03 13.91
N ALA A 202 -15.91 -5.71 13.86
CA ALA A 202 -16.09 -4.91 15.07
C ALA A 202 -17.38 -5.27 15.82
N GLN A 203 -18.49 -5.50 15.12
CA GLN A 203 -19.75 -5.92 15.74
C GLN A 203 -19.64 -7.33 16.37
N ALA A 204 -18.91 -8.25 15.74
CA ALA A 204 -18.67 -9.58 16.33
C ALA A 204 -17.81 -9.51 17.60
N VAL A 205 -16.72 -8.71 17.57
CA VAL A 205 -15.88 -8.49 18.76
C VAL A 205 -16.67 -7.76 19.86
N ALA A 206 -17.59 -6.86 19.50
CA ALA A 206 -18.48 -6.19 20.44
C ALA A 206 -19.45 -7.16 21.12
N ALA A 207 -20.12 -8.02 20.35
CA ALA A 207 -21.00 -9.05 20.90
C ALA A 207 -20.25 -9.97 21.89
N GLN A 208 -19.06 -10.43 21.51
CA GLN A 208 -18.18 -11.22 22.39
C GLN A 208 -17.78 -10.46 23.65
N ALA A 209 -17.32 -9.20 23.50
CA ALA A 209 -16.82 -8.41 24.62
C ALA A 209 -17.93 -8.11 25.63
N LEU A 210 -19.11 -7.73 25.16
CA LEU A 210 -20.26 -7.41 25.99
C LEU A 210 -20.83 -8.65 26.69
N SER A 211 -20.88 -9.82 26.02
CA SER A 211 -21.34 -11.05 26.66
C SER A 211 -20.38 -11.48 27.78
N ARG A 212 -19.06 -11.37 27.54
CA ARG A 212 -18.03 -11.67 28.53
C ARG A 212 -18.02 -10.68 29.68
N ALA A 213 -18.15 -9.38 29.39
CA ALA A 213 -18.22 -8.33 30.41
C ALA A 213 -19.48 -8.46 31.27
N GLY A 214 -20.64 -8.71 30.66
CA GLY A 214 -21.90 -8.91 31.39
C GLY A 214 -21.83 -10.09 32.36
N THR A 215 -21.19 -11.20 31.97
CA THR A 215 -20.97 -12.32 32.88
C THR A 215 -19.95 -11.98 33.97
N PHE A 216 -18.83 -11.35 33.61
CA PHE A 216 -17.76 -11.02 34.55
C PHE A 216 -18.18 -9.98 35.60
N LEU A 217 -18.96 -8.98 35.21
CA LEU A 217 -19.46 -7.90 36.07
C LEU A 217 -20.81 -8.22 36.71
N ALA A 218 -21.40 -9.39 36.40
CA ALA A 218 -22.78 -9.74 36.77
C ALA A 218 -23.82 -8.69 36.33
N ASP A 219 -23.61 -8.09 35.15
CA ASP A 219 -24.49 -7.07 34.57
C ASP A 219 -25.34 -7.67 33.42
N PRO A 220 -26.65 -7.88 33.65
CA PRO A 220 -27.55 -8.42 32.63
C PRO A 220 -27.79 -7.44 31.47
N THR A 221 -27.58 -6.13 31.65
CA THR A 221 -27.78 -5.13 30.59
C THR A 221 -26.74 -5.28 29.49
N LEU A 222 -25.48 -5.57 29.84
CA LEU A 222 -24.42 -5.87 28.87
C LEU A 222 -24.67 -7.19 28.13
N THR A 223 -25.21 -8.18 28.84
CA THR A 223 -25.61 -9.45 28.22
C THR A 223 -26.74 -9.23 27.20
N ALA A 224 -27.79 -8.49 27.56
CA ALA A 224 -28.86 -8.13 26.64
C ALA A 224 -28.35 -7.27 25.46
N ALA A 225 -27.41 -6.36 25.71
CA ALA A 225 -26.76 -5.58 24.66
C ALA A 225 -26.04 -6.49 23.67
N SER A 226 -25.25 -7.46 24.15
CA SER A 226 -24.54 -8.41 23.27
C SER A 226 -25.47 -9.13 22.28
N GLN A 227 -26.67 -9.53 22.74
CA GLN A 227 -27.69 -10.15 21.90
C GLN A 227 -28.27 -9.18 20.87
N ARG A 228 -28.46 -7.91 21.23
CA ARG A 228 -28.89 -6.87 20.29
C ARG A 228 -27.83 -6.56 19.25
N VAL A 229 -26.55 -6.66 19.59
CA VAL A 229 -25.44 -6.47 18.63
C VAL A 229 -25.42 -7.59 17.61
N TYR A 230 -25.58 -8.83 18.06
CA TYR A 230 -25.62 -9.99 17.17
C TYR A 230 -26.65 -9.83 16.04
N LYS A 231 -27.83 -9.24 16.30
CA LYS A 231 -28.86 -8.98 15.28
C LYS A 231 -28.35 -8.19 14.06
N THR A 232 -27.30 -7.40 14.20
CA THR A 232 -26.72 -6.62 13.09
C THR A 232 -25.71 -7.42 12.25
N ILE A 233 -25.08 -8.44 12.81
CA ILE A 233 -23.96 -9.17 12.20
C ILE A 233 -24.36 -9.93 10.93
N PRO A 234 -25.49 -10.68 10.87
CA PRO A 234 -25.91 -11.35 9.65
C PRO A 234 -26.04 -10.42 8.45
N LEU A 235 -26.49 -9.18 8.66
CA LEU A 235 -26.63 -8.14 7.62
C LEU A 235 -25.30 -7.61 7.11
N LEU A 236 -24.22 -7.86 7.86
CA LEU A 236 -22.85 -7.48 7.51
C LEU A 236 -22.12 -8.62 6.79
N THR A 237 -22.83 -9.64 6.32
CA THR A 237 -22.26 -10.67 5.46
C THR A 237 -22.54 -10.39 3.98
N ARG A 238 -21.63 -10.85 3.12
CA ARG A 238 -21.83 -10.97 1.68
C ARG A 238 -21.87 -12.44 1.29
N SER A 239 -22.49 -12.75 0.16
CA SER A 239 -22.38 -14.07 -0.46
C SER A 239 -21.00 -14.24 -1.09
N ALA A 240 -20.36 -15.38 -0.87
CA ALA A 240 -19.17 -15.83 -1.58
C ALA A 240 -19.38 -17.28 -2.04
N GLN A 241 -18.52 -17.78 -2.93
CA GLN A 241 -18.67 -19.08 -3.57
C GLN A 241 -18.81 -20.25 -2.57
N THR A 242 -18.17 -20.15 -1.41
CA THR A 242 -18.12 -21.20 -0.38
C THR A 242 -19.03 -20.92 0.82
N GLY A 243 -19.83 -19.86 0.78
CA GLY A 243 -20.73 -19.46 1.86
C GLY A 243 -20.64 -17.97 2.22
N PRO A 244 -21.23 -17.56 3.36
CA PRO A 244 -21.20 -16.17 3.78
C PRO A 244 -19.77 -15.73 4.14
N TRP A 245 -19.44 -14.49 3.79
CA TRP A 245 -18.19 -13.83 4.18
C TRP A 245 -18.48 -12.51 4.86
N ILE A 246 -17.82 -12.23 5.97
CA ILE A 246 -18.02 -11.00 6.72
C ILE A 246 -17.47 -9.80 5.95
N ARG A 247 -18.26 -8.73 5.86
CA ARG A 247 -17.78 -7.43 5.40
C ARG A 247 -16.99 -6.79 6.53
N LEU A 248 -15.67 -6.69 6.37
CA LEU A 248 -14.86 -5.90 7.29
C LEU A 248 -15.38 -4.47 7.35
N TYR A 249 -15.76 -3.91 6.21
CA TYR A 249 -16.37 -2.58 6.09
C TYR A 249 -17.75 -2.72 5.46
N ALA A 250 -18.80 -2.23 6.13
CA ALA A 250 -20.18 -2.37 5.64
C ALA A 250 -20.41 -1.78 4.24
N PHE A 251 -19.59 -0.82 3.82
CA PHE A 251 -19.70 -0.12 2.54
C PHE A 251 -19.00 -0.81 1.36
N ASN A 252 -18.28 -1.92 1.57
CA ASN A 252 -17.62 -2.64 0.47
C ASN A 252 -17.73 -4.16 0.58
N ASN A 253 -17.30 -4.86 -0.48
CA ASN A 253 -17.38 -6.32 -0.60
C ASN A 253 -16.01 -6.99 -0.62
N VAL A 254 -14.96 -6.30 -0.14
CA VAL A 254 -13.59 -6.85 -0.11
C VAL A 254 -13.55 -8.06 0.82
N THR A 255 -13.07 -9.18 0.32
CA THR A 255 -12.99 -10.45 1.04
C THR A 255 -11.70 -10.49 1.87
N VAL A 256 -11.74 -9.94 3.08
CA VAL A 256 -10.58 -9.80 3.99
C VAL A 256 -10.44 -11.01 4.92
N LEU A 257 -9.26 -11.65 4.96
CA LEU A 257 -9.05 -12.92 5.67
C LEU A 257 -9.12 -12.80 7.19
N ASN A 258 -8.34 -11.89 7.77
CA ASN A 258 -8.28 -11.73 9.23
C ASN A 258 -9.64 -11.33 9.82
N ALA A 259 -10.46 -10.59 9.07
CA ALA A 259 -11.81 -10.22 9.46
C ALA A 259 -12.71 -11.45 9.61
N GLN A 260 -12.68 -12.35 8.62
CA GLN A 260 -13.44 -13.61 8.65
C GLN A 260 -13.03 -14.49 9.84
N LEU A 261 -11.72 -14.74 9.98
CA LEU A 261 -11.20 -15.63 11.02
C LEU A 261 -11.46 -15.09 12.43
N GLN A 262 -11.27 -13.79 12.67
CA GLN A 262 -11.61 -13.19 13.96
C GLN A 262 -13.11 -13.23 14.24
N THR A 263 -13.95 -12.99 13.22
CA THR A 263 -15.41 -13.03 13.37
C THR A 263 -15.88 -14.43 13.79
N ILE A 264 -15.30 -15.49 13.22
CA ILE A 264 -15.60 -16.88 13.62
C ILE A 264 -15.29 -17.08 15.11
N LEU A 265 -14.08 -16.72 15.56
CA LEU A 265 -13.69 -16.86 16.95
C LEU A 265 -14.59 -16.06 17.91
N SER A 266 -14.89 -14.81 17.56
CA SER A 266 -15.74 -13.96 18.38
C SER A 266 -17.17 -14.48 18.47
N LEU A 267 -17.75 -14.99 17.37
CA LEU A 267 -19.08 -15.58 17.38
C LEU A 267 -19.13 -16.93 18.11
N GLN A 268 -18.08 -17.75 18.03
CA GLN A 268 -17.98 -18.99 18.83
C GLN A 268 -17.99 -18.67 20.33
N ASP A 269 -17.22 -17.67 20.76
CA ASP A 269 -17.16 -17.25 22.15
C ASP A 269 -18.49 -16.65 22.63
N TYR A 270 -19.07 -15.77 21.83
CA TYR A 270 -20.41 -15.21 22.10
C TYR A 270 -21.47 -16.32 22.21
N ALA A 271 -21.49 -17.26 21.27
CA ALA A 271 -22.46 -18.36 21.26
C ALA A 271 -22.29 -19.29 22.48
N THR A 272 -21.05 -19.56 22.87
CA THR A 272 -20.75 -20.34 24.09
C THR A 272 -21.27 -19.65 25.34
N GLN A 273 -21.09 -18.33 25.42
CA GLN A 273 -21.48 -17.54 26.58
C GLN A 273 -23.00 -17.36 26.70
N THR A 274 -23.72 -17.30 25.57
CA THR A 274 -25.13 -16.91 25.53
C THR A 274 -26.09 -18.04 25.18
N GLY A 275 -25.60 -19.15 24.65
CA GLY A 275 -26.44 -20.24 24.12
C GLY A 275 -27.14 -19.92 22.80
N ASP A 276 -26.82 -18.80 22.15
CA ASP A 276 -27.48 -18.32 20.92
C ASP A 276 -27.24 -19.27 19.73
N GLN A 277 -28.28 -20.05 19.40
CA GLN A 277 -28.23 -21.04 18.32
C GLN A 277 -28.11 -20.42 16.93
N ALA A 278 -28.57 -19.18 16.73
CA ALA A 278 -28.37 -18.50 15.45
C ALA A 278 -26.90 -18.14 15.26
N ALA A 279 -26.22 -17.71 16.34
CA ALA A 279 -24.79 -17.43 16.31
C ALA A 279 -23.96 -18.68 16.08
N VAL A 280 -24.31 -19.82 16.69
CA VAL A 280 -23.70 -21.13 16.38
C VAL A 280 -23.80 -21.41 14.88
N LYS A 281 -25.00 -21.34 14.30
CA LYS A 281 -25.23 -21.61 12.87
C LYS A 281 -24.42 -20.67 11.97
N LEU A 282 -24.39 -19.37 12.28
CA LEU A 282 -23.63 -18.39 11.50
C LEU A 282 -22.13 -18.65 11.59
N ALA A 283 -21.60 -18.88 12.79
CA ALA A 283 -20.18 -19.19 12.99
C ALA A 283 -19.75 -20.43 12.19
N SER A 284 -20.55 -21.50 12.22
CA SER A 284 -20.28 -22.72 11.43
C SER A 284 -20.29 -22.46 9.92
N ARG A 285 -21.21 -21.65 9.41
CA ARG A 285 -21.25 -21.29 7.98
C ARG A 285 -20.06 -20.41 7.57
N LEU A 286 -19.65 -19.46 8.42
CA LEU A 286 -18.47 -18.64 8.19
C LEU A 286 -17.20 -19.49 8.22
N GLN A 287 -17.13 -20.47 9.12
CA GLN A 287 -16.02 -21.42 9.21
C GLN A 287 -15.90 -22.29 7.95
N ALA A 288 -17.00 -22.91 7.51
CA ALA A 288 -17.01 -23.69 6.27
C ALA A 288 -16.60 -22.84 5.05
N ALA A 289 -17.08 -21.60 4.99
CA ALA A 289 -16.69 -20.66 3.94
C ALA A 289 -15.18 -20.32 3.98
N ALA A 290 -14.62 -20.14 5.17
CA ALA A 290 -13.20 -19.90 5.38
C ALA A 290 -12.36 -21.09 4.91
N VAL A 291 -12.71 -22.32 5.33
CA VAL A 291 -12.04 -23.56 4.89
C VAL A 291 -12.02 -23.66 3.37
N GLY A 292 -13.15 -23.44 2.70
CA GLY A 292 -13.23 -23.56 1.24
C GLY A 292 -12.47 -22.48 0.46
N LEU A 293 -12.24 -21.30 1.04
CA LEU A 293 -11.52 -20.19 0.37
C LEU A 293 -10.06 -20.04 0.79
N LEU A 294 -9.64 -20.64 1.90
CA LEU A 294 -8.29 -20.50 2.45
C LEU A 294 -7.18 -20.76 1.43
N PRO A 295 -7.28 -21.77 0.53
CA PRO A 295 -6.26 -21.98 -0.50
C PRO A 295 -6.04 -20.79 -1.43
N ARG A 296 -7.05 -19.95 -1.64
CA ARG A 296 -6.94 -18.77 -2.51
C ARG A 296 -6.27 -17.58 -1.83
N PHE A 297 -6.03 -17.65 -0.53
CA PHE A 297 -5.25 -16.66 0.22
C PHE A 297 -3.78 -17.04 0.33
N ASP A 298 -3.37 -18.20 -0.16
CA ASP A 298 -2.00 -18.67 -0.11
C ASP A 298 -1.30 -18.38 -1.45
N THR A 299 -0.19 -17.64 -1.42
CA THR A 299 0.64 -17.39 -2.61
C THR A 299 1.61 -18.54 -2.90
N GLY A 300 1.67 -19.52 -2.01
CA GLY A 300 2.68 -20.57 -1.93
C GLY A 300 3.88 -20.21 -1.04
N TYR A 301 3.99 -18.94 -0.63
CA TYR A 301 5.15 -18.41 0.12
C TYR A 301 4.79 -17.34 1.17
N TRP A 302 3.51 -16.93 1.18
CA TRP A 302 2.95 -15.91 2.06
C TRP A 302 1.42 -15.93 1.99
N SER A 303 0.75 -15.28 2.95
CA SER A 303 -0.70 -15.08 2.90
C SER A 303 -1.10 -13.75 2.25
N LEU A 304 -2.23 -13.71 1.56
CA LEU A 304 -2.87 -12.49 1.06
C LEU A 304 -3.69 -11.82 2.18
N TYR A 305 -3.72 -10.48 2.19
CA TYR A 305 -4.59 -9.73 3.11
C TYR A 305 -6.07 -9.90 2.75
N SER A 306 -6.36 -9.75 1.46
CA SER A 306 -7.68 -9.89 0.87
C SER A 306 -7.62 -10.71 -0.41
N LEU A 307 -8.69 -11.41 -0.74
CA LEU A 307 -8.76 -12.20 -1.96
C LEU A 307 -8.55 -11.33 -3.20
N GLY A 308 -7.58 -11.67 -4.04
CA GLY A 308 -7.22 -10.90 -5.24
C GLY A 308 -6.49 -9.58 -4.95
N GLY A 309 -6.10 -9.33 -3.70
CA GLY A 309 -5.29 -8.18 -3.31
C GLY A 309 -3.82 -8.53 -3.10
N ASP A 310 -3.12 -7.64 -2.40
CA ASP A 310 -1.69 -7.77 -2.10
C ASP A 310 -1.40 -8.80 -0.99
N GLU A 311 -0.13 -9.20 -0.92
CA GLU A 311 0.44 -9.93 0.21
C GLU A 311 0.17 -9.20 1.52
N ALA A 312 -0.19 -9.96 2.56
CA ALA A 312 -0.47 -9.41 3.87
C ALA A 312 0.77 -8.71 4.46
N PRO A 313 0.65 -7.49 5.01
CA PRO A 313 1.71 -6.92 5.82
C PRO A 313 2.13 -7.89 6.95
N LEU A 314 3.40 -7.85 7.36
CA LEU A 314 3.99 -8.80 8.32
C LEU A 314 3.09 -9.10 9.51
N GLU A 315 2.61 -8.05 10.15
CA GLU A 315 1.85 -8.22 11.37
C GLU A 315 0.46 -8.84 11.11
N TYR A 316 -0.15 -8.60 9.94
CA TYR A 316 -1.41 -9.26 9.56
C TYR A 316 -1.19 -10.73 9.22
N HIS A 317 -0.06 -11.06 8.59
CA HIS A 317 0.32 -12.45 8.36
C HIS A 317 0.50 -13.19 9.71
N LYS A 318 1.28 -12.62 10.64
CA LYS A 318 1.39 -13.15 12.01
C LYS A 318 0.04 -13.26 12.71
N TYR A 319 -0.86 -12.30 12.48
CA TYR A 319 -2.19 -12.32 13.08
C TYR A 319 -3.03 -13.47 12.53
N VAL A 320 -3.05 -13.67 11.21
CA VAL A 320 -3.73 -14.80 10.58
C VAL A 320 -3.18 -16.13 11.10
N VAL A 321 -1.86 -16.28 11.24
CA VAL A 321 -1.26 -17.47 11.85
C VAL A 321 -1.84 -17.72 13.24
N ARG A 322 -1.87 -16.70 14.13
CA ARG A 322 -2.45 -16.83 15.48
C ARG A 322 -3.93 -17.21 15.47
N LEU A 323 -4.71 -16.63 14.56
CA LEU A 323 -6.14 -16.93 14.42
C LEU A 323 -6.34 -18.38 13.96
N LEU A 324 -5.60 -18.82 12.95
CA LEU A 324 -5.65 -20.20 12.45
C LEU A 324 -5.22 -21.20 13.52
N THR A 325 -4.11 -20.96 14.24
CA THR A 325 -3.68 -21.84 15.34
C THR A 325 -4.75 -21.93 16.42
N THR A 326 -5.46 -20.83 16.71
CA THR A 326 -6.55 -20.84 17.70
C THR A 326 -7.75 -21.64 17.20
N LEU A 327 -8.12 -21.47 15.92
CA LEU A 327 -9.18 -22.26 15.29
C LEU A 327 -8.83 -23.75 15.25
N THR A 328 -7.61 -24.12 14.88
CA THR A 328 -7.12 -25.51 14.92
C THR A 328 -7.35 -26.16 16.28
N ARG A 329 -6.99 -25.48 17.38
CA ARG A 329 -7.21 -26.02 18.73
C ARG A 329 -8.69 -26.21 19.07
N ARG A 330 -9.56 -25.31 18.59
CA ARG A 330 -11.00 -25.31 18.90
C ARG A 330 -11.79 -26.31 18.06
N THR A 331 -11.46 -26.44 16.79
CA THR A 331 -12.27 -27.17 15.82
C THR A 331 -11.64 -28.49 15.40
N GLN A 332 -10.34 -28.68 15.68
CA GLN A 332 -9.55 -29.83 15.21
C GLN A 332 -9.61 -29.98 13.68
N ASP A 333 -9.87 -28.88 12.95
CA ASP A 333 -9.99 -28.90 11.49
C ASP A 333 -8.58 -28.99 10.86
N PRO A 334 -8.30 -30.04 10.06
CA PRO A 334 -6.98 -30.24 9.48
C PRO A 334 -6.61 -29.16 8.46
N THR A 335 -7.59 -28.49 7.84
CA THR A 335 -7.33 -27.40 6.90
C THR A 335 -6.75 -26.20 7.62
N PHE A 336 -7.34 -25.80 8.76
CA PHE A 336 -6.76 -24.73 9.57
C PHE A 336 -5.39 -25.10 10.11
N ALA A 337 -5.19 -26.36 10.52
CA ALA A 337 -3.88 -26.84 10.97
C ALA A 337 -2.81 -26.71 9.88
N GLY A 338 -3.10 -27.19 8.67
CA GLY A 338 -2.19 -27.12 7.53
C GLY A 338 -1.81 -25.68 7.16
N TYR A 339 -2.78 -24.76 7.11
CA TYR A 339 -2.49 -23.36 6.80
C TYR A 339 -1.86 -22.59 7.97
N ALA A 340 -2.17 -22.93 9.22
CA ALA A 340 -1.47 -22.37 10.38
C ALA A 340 0.01 -22.73 10.35
N GLN A 341 0.34 -23.98 10.01
CA GLN A 341 1.70 -24.45 9.86
C GLN A 341 2.38 -23.77 8.66
N ARG A 342 1.79 -23.87 7.45
CA ARG A 342 2.37 -23.28 6.24
C ARG A 342 2.66 -21.79 6.37
N PHE A 343 1.68 -20.99 6.80
CA PHE A 343 1.92 -19.56 7.04
C PHE A 343 2.87 -19.33 8.24
N GLY A 344 2.91 -20.24 9.21
CA GLY A 344 3.90 -20.20 10.28
C GLY A 344 5.34 -20.43 9.78
N ASP A 345 5.51 -21.27 8.76
CA ASP A 345 6.80 -21.58 8.15
C ASP A 345 7.25 -20.46 7.20
N ASP A 346 6.31 -19.85 6.47
CA ASP A 346 6.55 -18.68 5.61
C ASP A 346 7.24 -17.52 6.35
N LEU A 347 6.99 -17.36 7.65
CA LEU A 347 7.64 -16.36 8.53
C LEU A 347 9.14 -16.58 8.70
N ARG A 348 9.65 -17.78 8.44
CA ARG A 348 11.05 -18.19 8.67
C ARG A 348 11.76 -18.55 7.37
N GLU A 349 11.00 -18.98 6.36
CA GLU A 349 11.57 -19.34 5.06
C GLU A 349 12.00 -18.10 4.28
N PRO A 350 13.27 -18.05 3.82
CA PRO A 350 13.76 -16.91 3.06
C PRO A 350 13.12 -16.82 1.67
N PRO A 351 13.11 -15.62 1.05
CA PRO A 351 12.52 -15.45 -0.28
C PRO A 351 13.26 -16.29 -1.33
N VAL A 352 12.53 -17.01 -2.17
CA VAL A 352 13.12 -17.74 -3.30
C VAL A 352 13.35 -16.76 -4.44
N VAL A 353 14.56 -16.79 -5.01
CA VAL A 353 14.96 -16.00 -6.17
C VAL A 353 15.14 -16.94 -7.36
N LYS A 354 14.53 -16.60 -8.50
CA LYS A 354 14.81 -17.26 -9.78
C LYS A 354 15.39 -16.24 -10.76
N GLN A 355 16.46 -16.60 -11.45
CA GLN A 355 17.05 -15.74 -12.47
C GLN A 355 16.30 -15.88 -13.80
N GLY A 356 16.20 -14.75 -14.53
CA GLY A 356 15.74 -14.72 -15.91
C GLY A 356 16.88 -15.00 -16.89
N PRO A 357 16.71 -14.64 -18.17
CA PRO A 357 17.74 -14.81 -19.19
C PRO A 357 19.03 -14.06 -18.86
N ALA A 358 20.15 -14.61 -19.32
CA ALA A 358 21.47 -14.01 -19.20
C ALA A 358 21.48 -12.62 -19.85
N PRO A 359 22.05 -11.59 -19.19
CA PRO A 359 22.36 -10.35 -19.89
C PRO A 359 23.46 -10.65 -20.92
N GLY A 360 23.24 -10.26 -22.18
CA GLY A 360 24.30 -10.32 -23.19
C GLY A 360 25.46 -9.37 -22.86
N ALA A 361 26.49 -9.37 -23.71
CA ALA A 361 27.59 -8.41 -23.60
C ALA A 361 27.08 -6.97 -23.76
N ILE A 362 27.68 -6.07 -22.98
CA ILE A 362 27.40 -4.63 -23.02
C ILE A 362 28.61 -3.84 -23.55
N TYR A 363 28.32 -2.74 -24.24
CA TYR A 363 29.30 -1.82 -24.83
C TYR A 363 29.05 -0.41 -24.27
N PRO A 364 29.42 -0.14 -23.00
CA PRO A 364 29.04 1.09 -22.30
C PRO A 364 29.74 2.36 -22.74
N TRP A 365 30.75 2.26 -23.62
CA TRP A 365 31.54 3.38 -24.09
C TRP A 365 31.71 3.31 -25.62
N PRO A 366 31.22 4.34 -26.35
CA PRO A 366 30.50 5.52 -25.87
C PRO A 366 29.09 5.20 -25.36
N GLN A 367 28.44 6.14 -24.65
CA GLN A 367 27.03 6.00 -24.27
C GLN A 367 26.14 6.48 -25.42
N ASP A 368 25.81 5.57 -26.34
CA ASP A 368 25.02 5.86 -27.53
C ASP A 368 23.58 5.33 -27.46
N GLY A 369 23.20 4.73 -26.33
CA GLY A 369 21.90 4.15 -26.06
C GLY A 369 21.76 2.68 -26.52
N TYR A 370 22.81 2.07 -27.08
CA TYR A 370 22.79 0.71 -27.58
C TYR A 370 23.72 -0.19 -26.77
N ARG A 371 23.12 -1.06 -25.96
CA ARG A 371 23.84 -1.99 -25.07
C ARG A 371 24.75 -1.26 -24.06
N ASP A 372 24.40 -0.04 -23.66
CA ASP A 372 25.15 0.73 -22.65
C ASP A 372 25.06 0.16 -21.23
N TYR A 373 24.01 -0.64 -20.95
CA TYR A 373 23.68 -1.13 -19.63
C TYR A 373 23.17 -2.57 -19.70
N SER A 374 23.28 -3.27 -18.57
CA SER A 374 22.73 -4.61 -18.39
C SER A 374 21.36 -4.53 -17.72
N ARG A 375 20.44 -5.43 -18.09
CA ARG A 375 19.17 -5.62 -17.41
C ARG A 375 19.13 -7.01 -16.79
N TYR A 376 19.09 -7.07 -15.47
CA TYR A 376 18.92 -8.31 -14.73
C TYR A 376 17.43 -8.56 -14.49
N VAL A 377 16.89 -9.59 -15.12
CA VAL A 377 15.53 -10.06 -14.91
C VAL A 377 15.56 -11.15 -13.84
N PHE A 378 14.66 -11.08 -12.86
CA PHE A 378 14.58 -12.06 -11.78
C PHE A 378 13.16 -12.15 -11.24
N TRP A 379 12.83 -13.27 -10.61
CA TRP A 379 11.57 -13.49 -9.91
C TRP A 379 11.84 -13.63 -8.41
N VAL A 380 10.99 -13.04 -7.57
CA VAL A 380 11.00 -13.25 -6.11
C VAL A 380 9.69 -13.84 -5.62
N SER A 381 9.76 -14.72 -4.62
CA SER A 381 8.59 -15.47 -4.15
C SER A 381 7.63 -14.70 -3.26
N LYS A 382 8.15 -13.73 -2.52
CA LYS A 382 7.39 -12.87 -1.61
C LYS A 382 7.97 -11.46 -1.59
N ARG A 383 7.15 -10.46 -1.20
CA ARG A 383 7.57 -9.06 -1.10
C ARG A 383 8.93 -8.93 -0.40
N SER A 384 9.90 -8.35 -1.11
CA SER A 384 11.29 -8.31 -0.68
C SER A 384 11.95 -6.97 -0.99
N ALA A 385 12.84 -6.52 -0.11
CA ALA A 385 13.85 -5.52 -0.43
C ALA A 385 15.02 -6.21 -1.15
N VAL A 386 15.20 -5.92 -2.43
CA VAL A 386 16.23 -6.51 -3.28
C VAL A 386 17.37 -5.54 -3.51
N ARG A 387 18.61 -6.05 -3.50
CA ARG A 387 19.84 -5.29 -3.72
C ARG A 387 20.73 -6.05 -4.69
N LEU A 388 20.95 -5.45 -5.86
CA LEU A 388 21.92 -5.93 -6.83
C LEU A 388 23.31 -5.38 -6.48
N GLN A 389 24.31 -6.26 -6.50
CA GLN A 389 25.71 -5.91 -6.34
C GLN A 389 26.50 -6.53 -7.50
N VAL A 390 27.17 -5.68 -8.27
CA VAL A 390 28.06 -6.12 -9.36
C VAL A 390 29.51 -5.81 -8.99
N VAL A 391 29.82 -4.51 -8.90
CA VAL A 391 31.08 -4.00 -8.32
C VAL A 391 30.78 -3.31 -6.99
N HIS A 392 29.80 -2.41 -7.00
CA HIS A 392 29.26 -1.76 -5.81
C HIS A 392 27.81 -2.18 -5.58
N ALA A 393 27.39 -2.18 -4.31
CA ALA A 393 26.02 -2.49 -3.95
C ALA A 393 25.10 -1.29 -4.21
N ALA A 394 24.04 -1.49 -5.00
CA ALA A 394 23.02 -0.48 -5.23
C ALA A 394 22.21 -0.18 -3.95
N LYS A 395 21.39 0.87 -3.96
CA LYS A 395 20.37 1.04 -2.91
C LYS A 395 19.33 -0.09 -3.03
N PRO A 396 18.85 -0.66 -1.91
CA PRO A 396 17.81 -1.67 -1.98
C PRO A 396 16.51 -1.08 -2.53
N VAL A 397 15.78 -1.86 -3.32
CA VAL A 397 14.46 -1.52 -3.87
C VAL A 397 13.45 -2.55 -3.37
N THR A 398 12.30 -2.11 -2.87
CA THR A 398 11.23 -3.03 -2.48
C THR A 398 10.41 -3.42 -3.71
N VAL A 399 10.30 -4.72 -3.94
CA VAL A 399 9.50 -5.31 -5.02
C VAL A 399 8.45 -6.26 -4.43
N SER A 400 7.31 -6.41 -5.10
CA SER A 400 6.30 -7.42 -4.77
C SER A 400 6.78 -8.82 -5.15
N ARG A 401 6.05 -9.87 -4.78
CA ARG A 401 6.22 -11.19 -5.45
C ARG A 401 6.09 -11.06 -6.97
N GLY A 402 6.77 -11.91 -7.72
CA GLY A 402 6.71 -11.94 -9.19
C GLY A 402 8.02 -11.58 -9.89
N TRP A 403 7.94 -11.41 -11.22
CA TRP A 403 9.05 -11.03 -12.08
C TRP A 403 9.31 -9.52 -12.03
N HIS A 404 10.59 -9.16 -11.92
CA HIS A 404 11.10 -7.79 -11.88
C HIS A 404 12.36 -7.67 -12.71
N SER A 405 12.80 -6.43 -12.93
CA SER A 405 14.09 -6.18 -13.54
C SER A 405 14.81 -5.01 -12.89
N LEU A 406 16.14 -5.11 -12.80
CA LEU A 406 17.02 -4.03 -12.37
C LEU A 406 18.01 -3.72 -13.49
N ALA A 407 18.12 -2.44 -13.84
CA ALA A 407 19.16 -1.97 -14.75
C ALA A 407 20.44 -1.71 -13.98
N TRP A 408 21.57 -2.09 -14.56
CA TRP A 408 22.91 -1.78 -14.07
C TRP A 408 23.73 -1.13 -15.18
N SER A 409 24.22 0.08 -14.90
CA SER A 409 25.19 0.76 -15.73
C SER A 409 26.57 0.67 -15.08
N PRO A 410 27.62 0.24 -15.80
CA PRO A 410 28.94 -0.02 -15.25
C PRO A 410 29.70 1.23 -14.79
N GLY A 411 29.33 2.43 -15.26
CA GLY A 411 30.08 3.66 -14.94
C GLY A 411 31.45 3.68 -15.64
N ARG A 412 32.54 3.84 -14.87
CA ARG A 412 33.92 3.71 -15.36
C ARG A 412 34.57 2.51 -14.66
N ILE A 413 34.65 1.39 -15.36
CA ILE A 413 35.28 0.14 -14.89
C ILE A 413 36.09 -0.45 -16.04
N GLU A 414 36.93 -1.45 -15.75
CA GLU A 414 37.65 -2.15 -16.80
C GLU A 414 36.74 -3.11 -17.58
N PRO A 415 36.96 -3.30 -18.90
CA PRO A 415 36.36 -4.40 -19.64
C PRO A 415 36.67 -5.75 -18.96
N GLY A 416 35.70 -6.64 -18.94
CA GLY A 416 35.83 -7.92 -18.25
C GLY A 416 34.49 -8.60 -17.97
N VAL A 417 34.55 -9.78 -17.35
CA VAL A 417 33.37 -10.54 -16.93
C VAL A 417 33.09 -10.27 -15.45
N TYR A 418 31.87 -9.86 -15.14
CA TYR A 418 31.44 -9.54 -13.78
C TYR A 418 30.30 -10.47 -13.37
N THR A 419 30.49 -11.21 -12.27
CA THR A 419 29.47 -12.07 -11.67
C THR A 419 28.70 -11.29 -10.60
N PRO A 420 27.47 -10.86 -10.87
CA PRO A 420 26.68 -10.11 -9.91
C PRO A 420 26.07 -11.02 -8.84
N THR A 421 25.75 -10.45 -7.69
CA THR A 421 24.93 -11.07 -6.65
C THR A 421 23.66 -10.27 -6.43
N LEU A 422 22.54 -10.96 -6.23
CA LEU A 422 21.26 -10.40 -5.82
C LEU A 422 20.95 -10.85 -4.40
N ARG A 423 20.83 -9.90 -3.49
CA ARG A 423 20.35 -10.15 -2.12
C ARG A 423 18.90 -9.73 -1.99
N ALA A 424 18.02 -10.63 -1.59
CA ALA A 424 16.60 -10.38 -1.32
C ALA A 424 16.33 -10.57 0.17
N VAL A 425 15.69 -9.59 0.81
CA VAL A 425 15.26 -9.66 2.23
C VAL A 425 13.75 -9.48 2.30
N ASP A 426 13.03 -10.43 2.87
CA ASP A 426 11.58 -10.34 3.00
C ASP A 426 11.15 -9.38 4.14
N VAL A 427 9.84 -9.24 4.32
CA VAL A 427 9.26 -8.38 5.38
C VAL A 427 9.49 -8.92 6.79
N ALA A 428 9.83 -10.19 6.97
CA ALA A 428 10.16 -10.81 8.26
C ALA A 428 11.67 -10.73 8.59
N GLY A 429 12.50 -10.31 7.62
CA GLY A 429 13.95 -10.19 7.77
C GLY A 429 14.73 -11.41 7.28
N ASN A 430 14.07 -12.42 6.72
CA ASN A 430 14.74 -13.58 6.14
C ASN A 430 15.41 -13.16 4.82
N ALA A 431 16.59 -13.71 4.54
CA ALA A 431 17.40 -13.28 3.41
C ALA A 431 17.90 -14.44 2.54
N THR A 432 17.89 -14.22 1.23
CA THR A 432 18.54 -15.07 0.23
C THR A 432 19.56 -14.23 -0.53
N GLN A 433 20.72 -14.83 -0.81
CA GLN A 433 21.72 -14.26 -1.70
C GLN A 433 21.96 -15.25 -2.85
N THR A 434 21.84 -14.75 -4.08
CA THR A 434 21.92 -15.56 -5.30
C THR A 434 22.92 -14.93 -6.25
N GLU A 435 23.88 -15.71 -6.73
CA GLU A 435 24.71 -15.31 -7.87
C GLU A 435 23.84 -15.32 -9.13
N LEU A 436 23.86 -14.23 -9.90
CA LEU A 436 23.18 -14.20 -11.19
C LEU A 436 24.18 -14.49 -12.30
N THR A 437 23.65 -14.74 -13.50
CA THR A 437 24.48 -14.92 -14.69
C THR A 437 25.44 -13.74 -14.89
N PRO A 438 26.72 -14.00 -15.20
CA PRO A 438 27.70 -12.94 -15.41
C PRO A 438 27.30 -12.02 -16.57
N VAL A 439 27.74 -10.76 -16.48
CA VAL A 439 27.70 -9.80 -17.59
C VAL A 439 29.11 -9.58 -18.11
N GLU A 440 29.24 -9.55 -19.43
CA GLU A 440 30.50 -9.21 -20.08
C GLU A 440 30.49 -7.75 -20.49
N VAL A 441 31.47 -6.99 -20.00
CA VAL A 441 31.69 -5.58 -20.34
C VAL A 441 32.79 -5.52 -21.38
N ARG A 442 32.45 -5.03 -22.57
CA ARG A 442 33.38 -4.94 -23.70
C ARG A 442 33.65 -3.49 -24.08
N ARG A 443 34.80 -3.28 -24.71
CA ARG A 443 35.08 -2.09 -25.51
C ARG A 443 35.04 -2.51 -26.96
N ASP A 444 34.39 -1.70 -27.78
CA ASP A 444 34.40 -1.91 -29.21
C ASP A 444 35.71 -1.41 -29.82
N THR A 445 36.42 -2.33 -30.47
CA THR A 445 37.71 -2.10 -31.12
C THR A 445 37.71 -2.55 -32.58
N GLN A 446 36.56 -3.02 -33.08
CA GLN A 446 36.45 -3.57 -34.43
C GLN A 446 35.79 -2.55 -35.33
N ALA A 447 36.36 -2.34 -36.51
CA ALA A 447 35.73 -1.49 -37.51
C ALA A 447 34.44 -2.15 -38.03
N PRO A 448 33.40 -1.35 -38.34
CA PRO A 448 32.14 -1.90 -38.83
C PRO A 448 32.35 -2.60 -40.17
N LYS A 449 31.66 -3.73 -40.39
CA LYS A 449 31.69 -4.42 -41.68
C LYS A 449 30.80 -3.69 -42.65
N VAL A 450 31.36 -3.17 -43.75
CA VAL A 450 30.61 -2.37 -44.74
C VAL A 450 30.96 -2.81 -46.15
N SER A 451 29.93 -3.01 -46.97
CA SER A 451 30.02 -3.08 -48.42
C SER A 451 29.27 -1.89 -49.02
N ALA A 452 29.83 -1.33 -50.08
CA ALA A 452 29.24 -0.18 -50.76
C ALA A 452 29.55 -0.19 -52.25
N ALA A 453 28.63 0.35 -53.03
CA ALA A 453 28.76 0.47 -54.48
C ALA A 453 28.27 1.85 -54.93
N LEU A 454 28.89 2.37 -55.98
CA LEU A 454 28.52 3.65 -56.58
C LEU A 454 27.99 3.40 -57.99
N ALA A 455 26.72 3.75 -58.22
CA ALA A 455 26.09 3.71 -59.54
C ALA A 455 25.86 5.15 -60.02
N GLY A 456 26.69 5.61 -60.96
CA GLY A 456 26.73 7.01 -61.37
C GLY A 456 27.12 7.91 -60.20
N ARG A 457 26.16 8.69 -59.68
CA ARG A 457 26.35 9.56 -58.49
C ARG A 457 25.66 9.03 -57.23
N ARG A 458 24.98 7.89 -57.30
CA ARG A 458 24.22 7.35 -56.17
C ARG A 458 25.03 6.26 -55.47
N LEU A 459 25.36 6.53 -54.23
CA LEU A 459 26.00 5.58 -53.32
C LEU A 459 24.94 4.67 -52.71
N TYR A 460 25.22 3.37 -52.66
CA TYR A 460 24.47 2.38 -51.90
C TYR A 460 25.41 1.72 -50.90
N TRP A 461 24.91 1.45 -49.68
CA TRP A 461 25.68 0.73 -48.66
C TRP A 461 24.84 -0.31 -47.94
N ARG A 462 25.55 -1.32 -47.43
CA ARG A 462 25.08 -2.27 -46.43
C ARG A 462 26.22 -2.51 -45.45
N GLY A 463 25.93 -2.47 -44.16
CA GLY A 463 26.87 -2.84 -43.13
C GLY A 463 26.23 -3.59 -41.97
N SER A 464 27.07 -3.91 -40.99
CA SER A 464 26.67 -4.52 -39.72
C SER A 464 27.72 -4.18 -38.68
N ASP A 465 27.27 -3.94 -37.45
CA ASP A 465 28.12 -3.80 -36.28
C ASP A 465 27.36 -4.32 -35.04
N ASP A 466 28.06 -5.04 -34.16
CA ASP A 466 27.44 -5.67 -32.97
C ASP A 466 27.40 -4.74 -31.75
N ALA A 467 28.15 -3.63 -31.80
CA ALA A 467 28.38 -2.72 -30.69
C ALA A 467 27.79 -1.32 -30.92
N SER A 468 27.37 -0.99 -32.14
CA SER A 468 26.84 0.32 -32.51
C SER A 468 25.44 0.24 -33.13
N PRO A 469 24.57 1.25 -32.92
CA PRO A 469 23.23 1.29 -33.52
C PRO A 469 23.18 1.93 -34.92
N TRP A 470 24.26 2.58 -35.36
CA TRP A 470 24.32 3.33 -36.62
C TRP A 470 25.75 3.37 -37.21
N LEU A 471 25.87 3.86 -38.45
CA LEU A 471 27.15 4.18 -39.10
C LEU A 471 27.29 5.69 -39.32
N ALA A 472 28.42 6.30 -38.94
CA ALA A 472 28.79 7.64 -39.35
C ALA A 472 29.47 7.57 -40.72
N LEU A 473 28.79 8.06 -41.76
CA LEU A 473 29.24 7.94 -43.14
C LEU A 473 29.81 9.26 -43.67
N ARG A 474 30.96 9.17 -44.33
CA ARG A 474 31.52 10.24 -45.15
C ARG A 474 32.18 9.69 -46.42
N VAL A 475 32.13 10.44 -47.51
CA VAL A 475 32.80 10.09 -48.76
C VAL A 475 33.96 11.04 -48.99
N VAL A 476 35.17 10.48 -49.11
CA VAL A 476 36.38 11.24 -49.47
C VAL A 476 36.55 11.18 -50.98
N LEU A 477 36.50 12.34 -51.61
CA LEU A 477 36.70 12.53 -53.04
C LEU A 477 38.10 13.08 -53.30
N ARG A 478 38.84 12.47 -54.23
CA ARG A 478 40.20 12.88 -54.58
C ARG A 478 40.35 13.09 -56.09
N ARG A 479 41.12 14.11 -56.45
CA ARG A 479 41.66 14.36 -57.80
C ARG A 479 43.01 15.09 -57.68
N PRO A 480 43.81 15.20 -58.76
CA PRO A 480 45.03 16.00 -58.73
C PRO A 480 44.77 17.43 -58.22
N GLY A 481 45.49 17.84 -57.17
CA GLY A 481 45.37 19.17 -56.57
C GLY A 481 44.12 19.44 -55.71
N ALA A 482 43.22 18.48 -55.48
CA ALA A 482 42.05 18.70 -54.62
C ALA A 482 41.52 17.45 -53.88
N VAL A 483 41.17 17.63 -52.60
CA VAL A 483 40.47 16.64 -51.76
C VAL A 483 39.19 17.29 -51.21
N ARG A 484 38.06 16.58 -51.27
CA ARG A 484 36.78 17.01 -50.69
C ARG A 484 36.18 15.88 -49.85
N THR A 485 35.58 16.23 -48.72
CA THR A 485 34.84 15.28 -47.87
C THR A 485 33.36 15.62 -47.90
N LEU A 486 32.53 14.65 -48.29
CA LEU A 486 31.07 14.74 -48.21
C LEU A 486 30.61 14.02 -46.94
N TRP A 487 30.01 14.74 -46.01
CA TRP A 487 29.46 14.14 -44.79
C TRP A 487 28.01 13.73 -45.03
N LEU A 488 27.71 12.45 -44.80
CA LEU A 488 26.35 11.92 -44.87
C LEU A 488 25.69 11.84 -43.48
N GLY A 489 26.49 11.91 -42.41
CA GLY A 489 25.99 11.91 -41.04
C GLY A 489 25.80 10.49 -40.49
N ARG A 490 24.93 10.36 -39.49
CA ARG A 490 24.58 9.08 -38.86
C ARG A 490 23.47 8.42 -39.67
N GLU A 491 23.76 7.26 -40.20
CA GLU A 491 22.90 6.53 -41.11
C GLU A 491 22.64 5.12 -40.60
N ASN A 492 21.49 4.55 -40.99
CA ASN A 492 21.20 3.15 -40.75
C ASN A 492 22.21 2.26 -41.49
N PHE A 493 22.35 1.01 -41.03
CA PHE A 493 23.24 0.03 -41.66
C PHE A 493 22.93 -0.29 -43.12
N ARG A 494 21.78 0.12 -43.66
CA ARG A 494 21.44 -0.03 -45.07
C ARG A 494 20.80 1.25 -45.58
N GLY A 495 21.28 1.76 -46.71
CA GLY A 495 20.73 2.95 -47.31
C GLY A 495 21.35 3.32 -48.65
N SER A 496 20.97 4.50 -49.14
CA SER A 496 21.55 5.10 -50.34
C SER A 496 21.54 6.63 -50.24
N ALA A 497 22.51 7.29 -50.87
CA ALA A 497 22.63 8.74 -50.88
C ALA A 497 23.11 9.23 -52.25
N LEU A 498 22.63 10.39 -52.68
CA LEU A 498 23.13 11.04 -53.89
C LEU A 498 24.35 11.90 -53.55
N LEU A 499 25.48 11.65 -54.21
CA LEU A 499 26.71 12.40 -53.98
C LEU A 499 26.70 13.72 -54.75
N ALA A 500 26.87 14.82 -54.01
CA ALA A 500 27.04 16.16 -54.56
C ALA A 500 28.53 16.48 -54.69
N ALA A 501 29.10 16.28 -55.89
CA ALA A 501 30.49 16.58 -56.19
C ALA A 501 30.64 17.70 -57.23
N PRO A 502 31.65 18.59 -57.10
CA PRO A 502 31.96 19.57 -58.13
C PRO A 502 32.34 18.91 -59.46
N ARG A 503 32.20 19.63 -60.57
CA ARG A 503 32.52 19.11 -61.90
C ARG A 503 33.93 18.52 -61.99
N GLY A 504 34.03 17.37 -62.64
CA GLY A 504 35.30 16.66 -62.88
C GLY A 504 35.21 15.16 -62.62
N LEU A 505 36.31 14.48 -62.89
CA LEU A 505 36.52 13.08 -62.55
C LEU A 505 37.11 13.00 -61.13
N TRP A 506 36.45 12.24 -60.26
CA TRP A 506 36.85 12.05 -58.87
C TRP A 506 36.97 10.57 -58.56
N SER A 507 38.03 10.16 -57.85
CA SER A 507 38.05 8.88 -57.16
C SER A 507 37.34 9.04 -55.81
N ALA A 508 36.53 8.06 -55.44
CA ALA A 508 35.70 8.11 -54.24
C ALA A 508 36.00 6.94 -53.30
N THR A 509 36.12 7.24 -52.02
CA THR A 509 36.25 6.26 -50.95
C THR A 509 35.18 6.54 -49.89
N LEU A 510 34.33 5.56 -49.62
CA LEU A 510 33.45 5.62 -48.46
C LEU A 510 34.28 5.34 -47.21
N VAL A 511 34.14 6.20 -46.21
CA VAL A 511 34.61 5.94 -44.84
C VAL A 511 33.36 5.79 -43.98
N ALA A 512 33.22 4.62 -43.37
CA ALA A 512 32.15 4.32 -42.44
C ALA A 512 32.75 4.11 -41.06
N ALA A 513 32.34 4.90 -40.08
CA ALA A 513 32.74 4.74 -38.69
C ALA A 513 31.57 4.25 -37.84
N ASP A 514 31.87 3.46 -36.82
CA ASP A 514 30.92 3.09 -35.77
C ASP A 514 30.79 4.22 -34.72
N SER A 515 30.09 3.98 -33.61
CA SER A 515 29.93 4.99 -32.56
C SER A 515 31.21 5.22 -31.76
N SER A 516 32.06 4.20 -31.62
CA SER A 516 33.36 4.22 -30.95
C SER A 516 34.46 4.91 -31.76
N GLY A 517 34.21 5.17 -33.05
CA GLY A 517 35.13 5.80 -33.97
C GLY A 517 36.02 4.82 -34.73
N ASN A 518 35.85 3.50 -34.60
CA ASN A 518 36.54 2.55 -35.46
C ASN A 518 35.95 2.68 -36.87
N SER A 519 36.78 2.59 -37.91
CA SER A 519 36.34 2.92 -39.26
C SER A 519 36.86 1.96 -40.32
N THR A 520 35.99 1.67 -41.28
CA THR A 520 36.29 0.89 -42.48
C THR A 520 36.26 1.81 -43.70
N GLN A 521 37.18 1.58 -44.63
CA GLN A 521 37.22 2.29 -45.90
C GLN A 521 36.84 1.35 -47.05
N VAL A 522 35.94 1.79 -47.93
CA VAL A 522 35.53 1.03 -49.12
C VAL A 522 35.81 1.88 -50.35
N ALA A 523 36.66 1.37 -51.24
CA ALA A 523 36.90 2.01 -52.54
C ALA A 523 35.65 1.91 -53.40
N LEU A 524 35.16 3.05 -53.91
CA LEU A 524 33.95 3.13 -54.72
C LEU A 524 34.24 3.28 -56.22
N GLY A 525 35.53 3.34 -56.60
CA GLY A 525 35.97 3.64 -57.97
C GLY A 525 35.94 5.14 -58.28
N SER A 526 35.94 5.47 -59.57
CA SER A 526 35.90 6.85 -60.05
C SER A 526 34.56 7.17 -60.72
N PHE A 527 34.07 8.39 -60.54
CA PHE A 527 32.89 8.87 -61.25
C PHE A 527 33.10 10.30 -61.77
N ARG A 528 32.39 10.63 -62.85
CA ARG A 528 32.40 11.97 -63.43
C ARG A 528 31.16 12.72 -62.96
N ALA A 529 31.36 13.83 -62.26
CA ALA A 529 30.29 14.75 -61.93
C ALA A 529 30.07 15.72 -63.11
N SER A 530 28.97 15.57 -63.86
CA SER A 530 28.47 16.53 -64.84
C SER A 530 27.36 17.40 -64.23
N ARG A 531 26.95 18.49 -64.91
CA ARG A 531 25.80 19.31 -64.49
C ARG A 531 24.58 18.37 -64.30
N GLY A 532 23.89 18.52 -63.18
CA GLY A 532 22.51 18.09 -63.06
C GLY A 532 21.62 19.04 -63.85
#